data_AF-A0A4Q3EJR5-F1
#
_entry.id   AF-A0A4Q3EJR5-F1
#
_cell.length_a   1.000
_cell.length_b   1.000
_cell.length_c   1.000
_cell.angle_alpha   90.00
_cell.angle_beta   90.00
_cell.angle_gamma   90.00
#
_symmetry.space_group_name_H-M   'P 1'
#
loop_
_entity.id
_entity.type
_entity.pdbx_description
1 polymer ?
#
loop_
_entity_poly.entity_id
_entity_poly.type
_entity_poly.pdbx_seq_one_letter_code
_entity_poly.pdbx_strand_id
1 'polypeptide(L)' 'KETYELMLTKNHDYGEAWRDMRITSLTDLILMKLLRVKQIEDNSGKTLASEGVAANYQDMLNYAVFALIKLDVK' A
#
# COMPACT_ATOMS: atom_id res chain seq x y z
N LYS A 1 10.41 -10.74 -2.87
CA LYS A 1 11.57 -10.05 -2.25
C LYS A 1 11.40 -8.54 -2.33
N GLU A 2 11.16 -8.00 -3.53
CA GLU A 2 10.91 -6.57 -3.76
C GLU A 2 9.81 -5.96 -2.87
N THR A 3 8.66 -6.60 -2.72
CA THR A 3 7.56 -6.06 -1.86
C THR A 3 7.97 -5.90 -0.40
N TYR A 4 8.78 -6.84 0.11
CA TYR A 4 9.28 -6.82 1.48
C TYR A 4 10.35 -5.74 1.64
N GLU A 5 11.24 -5.58 0.65
CA GLU A 5 12.24 -4.51 0.64
C GLU A 5 11.58 -3.13 0.57
N LEU A 6 10.55 -2.96 -0.27
CA LEU A 6 9.74 -1.73 -0.32
C LEU A 6 9.11 -1.43 1.04
N MET A 7 8.56 -2.45 1.71
CA MET A 7 7.99 -2.33 3.04
C MET A 7 9.03 -1.85 4.06
N LEU A 8 10.22 -2.44 4.05
CA LEU A 8 11.32 -2.03 4.95
C LEU A 8 11.74 -0.59 4.72
N THR A 9 11.89 -0.17 3.47
CA THR A 9 12.19 1.23 3.12
C THR A 9 11.11 2.18 3.65
N LYS A 10 9.83 1.87 3.43
CA LYS A 10 8.74 2.73 3.95
C LYS A 10 8.68 2.73 5.47
N ASN A 11 8.94 1.60 6.14
CA ASN A 11 9.00 1.58 7.60
C ASN A 11 10.18 2.38 8.15
N HIS A 12 11.30 2.44 7.44
CA HIS A 12 12.41 3.33 7.78
C HIS A 12 12.00 4.80 7.66
N ASP A 13 11.32 5.17 6.57
CA ASP A 13 10.95 6.56 6.29
C ASP A 13 9.82 7.09 7.17
N TYR A 14 8.87 6.22 7.54
CA TYR A 14 7.66 6.58 8.30
C TYR A 14 7.58 5.99 9.71
N GLY A 15 8.60 5.28 10.17
CA GLY A 15 8.70 4.80 11.56
C GLY A 15 7.58 3.87 12.02
N GLU A 16 7.32 2.77 11.31
CA GLU A 16 6.24 1.79 11.58
C GLU A 16 4.85 2.41 11.94
N ALA A 17 4.56 3.64 11.48
CA ALA A 17 3.36 4.39 11.86
C ALA A 17 2.03 3.64 11.63
N TRP A 18 2.02 2.65 10.74
CA TRP A 18 0.87 1.78 10.51
C TRP A 18 0.42 1.02 11.77
N ARG A 19 1.30 0.80 12.76
CA ARG A 19 0.96 0.16 14.04
C ARG A 19 -0.07 0.96 14.82
N ASP A 20 0.00 2.29 14.75
CA ASP A 20 -0.90 3.20 15.46
C ASP A 20 -2.18 3.51 14.67
N MET A 21 -2.22 3.15 13.39
CA MET A 21 -3.39 3.36 12.53
C MET A 21 -4.55 2.43 12.91
N ARG A 22 -5.79 2.89 12.65
CA ARG A 22 -6.98 2.03 12.74
C ARG A 22 -7.01 1.05 11.56
N ILE A 23 -7.59 -0.13 11.76
CA ILE A 23 -7.76 -1.11 10.67
C ILE A 23 -8.56 -0.52 9.51
N THR A 24 -9.60 0.27 9.80
CA THR A 24 -10.38 0.98 8.77
C THR A 24 -9.51 1.92 7.93
N SER A 25 -8.52 2.57 8.52
CA SER A 25 -7.58 3.43 7.80
C SER A 25 -6.70 2.62 6.82
N LEU A 26 -6.33 1.39 7.18
CA LEU A 26 -5.62 0.50 6.25
C LEU A 26 -6.51 0.08 5.09
N THR A 27 -7.79 -0.17 5.33
CA THR A 27 -8.78 -0.41 4.27
C THR A 27 -8.90 0.80 3.33
N ASP A 28 -8.98 2.02 3.88
CA ASP A 28 -9.06 3.25 3.08
C ASP A 28 -7.81 3.42 2.20
N LEU A 29 -6.62 3.12 2.73
CA LEU A 29 -5.38 3.15 1.96
C LEU A 29 -5.39 2.13 0.80
N ILE A 30 -5.93 0.93 1.01
CA ILE A 30 -6.09 -0.07 -0.05
C ILE A 30 -7.04 0.44 -1.14
N LEU A 31 -8.19 0.99 -0.75
CA LEU A 31 -9.16 1.53 -1.70
C LEU A 31 -8.59 2.70 -2.50
N MET A 32 -7.81 3.58 -1.86
CA MET A 32 -7.12 4.68 -2.53
C MET A 32 -6.12 4.18 -3.57
N LYS A 33 -5.33 3.14 -3.25
CA LYS A 33 -4.39 2.51 -4.19
C LYS A 33 -5.11 1.80 -5.34
N LEU A 34 -6.24 1.15 -5.07
CA LEU A 34 -7.08 0.55 -6.12
C LEU A 34 -7.63 1.61 -7.08
N LEU A 35 -8.16 2.71 -6.55
CA LEU A 35 -8.64 3.82 -7.37
C LEU A 35 -7.50 4.42 -8.20
N ARG A 36 -6.31 4.51 -7.62
CA ARG A 36 -5.11 4.97 -8.34
C ARG A 36 -4.75 4.06 -9.50
N VAL A 37 -4.76 2.74 -9.32
CA VAL A 37 -4.48 1.78 -10.40
C VAL A 37 -5.49 1.95 -11.54
N LYS A 38 -6.79 2.00 -11.24
CA LYS A 38 -7.83 2.24 -12.25
C LYS A 38 -7.59 3.52 -13.03
N GLN A 39 -7.24 4.61 -12.34
CA GLN A 39 -6.91 5.87 -13.00
C GLN A 39 -5.70 5.76 -13.92
N ILE A 40 -4.67 4.98 -13.55
CA ILE A 40 -3.50 4.77 -14.41
C ILE A 40 -3.90 3.98 -15.66
N GLU A 41 -4.72 2.94 -15.51
CA GLU A 41 -5.26 2.14 -16.61
C GLU A 41 -6.12 2.98 -17.57
N ASP A 42 -7.03 3.79 -17.03
CA ASP A 42 -7.87 4.73 -17.80
C ASP A 42 -7.01 5.74 -18.60
N ASN A 43 -5.86 6.12 -18.04
CA ASN A 43 -4.89 6.99 -18.70
C ASN A 43 -3.93 6.24 -19.65
N SER A 44 -4.25 4.99 -20.01
CA SER A 44 -3.42 4.13 -20.87
C SER A 44 -1.98 3.98 -20.35
N GLY A 45 -1.82 3.87 -19.04
CA GLY A 45 -0.53 3.72 -18.36
C GLY A 45 0.26 5.02 -18.20
N LYS A 46 -0.27 6.18 -18.61
CA LYS A 46 0.44 7.46 -18.48
C LYS A 46 0.38 7.98 -17.03
N THR A 47 1.54 8.30 -16.48
CA THR A 47 1.67 8.88 -15.14
C THR A 47 2.61 10.09 -15.16
N LEU A 48 2.23 11.20 -14.52
CA LEU A 48 3.03 12.43 -14.50
C LEU A 48 4.30 12.33 -13.63
N ALA A 49 4.21 11.69 -12.45
CA ALA A 49 5.33 11.53 -11.51
C ALA A 49 4.99 10.51 -10.39
N SER A 50 4.32 9.42 -10.74
CA SER A 50 3.72 8.51 -9.76
C SER A 50 4.34 7.13 -9.84
N GLU A 51 4.39 6.45 -8.69
CA GLU A 51 4.68 5.03 -8.60
C GLU A 51 3.85 4.24 -9.63
N GLY A 52 4.48 3.32 -10.35
CA GLY A 52 3.80 2.49 -11.35
C GLY A 52 2.77 1.53 -10.75
N VAL A 53 2.00 0.85 -11.60
CA VAL A 53 0.94 -0.09 -11.20
C VAL A 53 1.46 -1.16 -10.23
N ALA A 54 2.63 -1.74 -10.51
CA ALA A 54 3.23 -2.78 -9.66
C ALA A 54 3.46 -2.30 -8.22
N ALA A 55 4.01 -1.09 -8.02
CA ALA A 55 4.25 -0.53 -6.71
C ALA A 55 2.94 -0.28 -5.93
N ASN A 56 1.87 0.13 -6.63
CA ASN A 56 0.56 0.28 -5.99
C ASN A 56 -0.02 -1.06 -5.52
N TYR A 57 0.19 -2.15 -6.27
CA TYR A 57 -0.17 -3.50 -5.82
C TYR A 57 0.66 -3.96 -4.62
N GLN A 58 1.96 -3.65 -4.60
CA GLN A 58 2.84 -3.96 -3.48
C GLN A 58 2.39 -3.23 -2.20
N ASP A 59 2.02 -1.96 -2.31
CA ASP A 59 1.47 -1.19 -1.18
C ASP A 59 0.16 -1.81 -0.66
N MET A 60 -0.78 -2.17 -1.56
CA MET A 60 -2.03 -2.83 -1.15
C MET A 60 -1.78 -4.14 -0.40
N LEU A 61 -0.81 -4.94 -0.86
CA LEU A 61 -0.42 -6.18 -0.20
C LEU A 61 0.16 -5.93 1.20
N ASN A 62 1.03 -4.93 1.34
CA ASN A 62 1.60 -4.56 2.64
C ASN A 62 0.51 -4.08 3.62
N TYR A 63 -0.43 -3.24 3.17
CA TYR A 63 -1.54 -2.79 4.02
C TYR A 63 -2.47 -3.93 4.44
N ALA A 64 -2.72 -4.91 3.55
CA ALA A 64 -3.49 -6.09 3.90
C ALA A 64 -2.77 -6.93 4.97
N VAL A 65 -1.45 -7.14 4.83
CA VAL A 65 -0.65 -7.84 5.85
C VAL A 65 -0.66 -7.09 7.18
N PHE A 66 -0.51 -5.76 7.17
CA PHE A 66 -0.61 -4.94 8.38
C PHE A 66 -1.97 -5.05 9.07
N ALA A 67 -3.05 -5.09 8.28
CA ALA A 67 -4.40 -5.28 8.81
C ALA A 67 -4.55 -6.67 9.45
N LEU A 68 -4.04 -7.73 8.82
CA LEU A 68 -4.04 -9.08 9.39
C LEU A 68 -3.27 -9.15 10.71
N ILE A 69 -2.09 -8.54 10.76
CA ILE A 69 -1.29 -8.44 11.99
C ILE A 69 -2.08 -7.71 13.09
N LYS A 70 -2.75 -6.60 12.76
CA LYS A 70 -3.56 -5.83 13.74
C LYS A 70 -4.81 -6.56 14.20
N LEU A 71 -5.38 -7.43 13.37
CA LEU A 71 -6.55 -8.23 13.73
C LEU A 71 -6.20 -9.40 14.67
N ASP A 72 -4.91 -9.60 15.00
CA ASP A 72 -4.39 -10.76 15.74
C ASP A 72 -4.87 -12.09 15.14
N VAL A 73 -5.05 -12.12 13.81
CA VAL A 73 -5.30 -13.36 13.07
C VAL A 73 -3.98 -14.11 13.05
N LYS A 74 -3.81 -14.98 14.05
CA LYS A 74 -2.69 -15.93 14.12
C LYS A 74 -2.93 -17.13 13.21
#